data_AF-A0A171AFH0-F1
#
_entry.id   AF-A0A171AFH0-F1
#
_cell.length_a   1.000
_cell.length_b   1.000
_cell.length_c   1.000
_cell.angle_alpha   90.00
_cell.angle_beta   90.00
_cell.angle_gamma   90.00
#
_symmetry.space_group_name_H-M   'P 1'
#
loop_
_entity.id
_entity.type
_entity.pdbx_description
1 polymer ?
#
loop_
_entity_poly.entity_id
_entity_poly.type
_entity_poly.pdbx_seq_one_letter_code
_entity_poly.pdbx_strand_id
1 'polypeptide(L)'
;LRNYFKISIKLSFFLLISYPKMECKKNIIYMTEDGLKPASPSLDVWTVKTFKKNLDIKVMKYDVQEMEFDIIGIFPALINAFRRILISEVPTMAIEKVIVHQNKTVMQDEILAHRLGLIPLKANPRLFQFRMPDDSVGTDTDTLEYELRVKCVKNPHCRVGHYRPEDMYLDYHVMSKDVKWVPIGGQ
;
A
#
# COMPACT_ATOMS: atom_id res chain seq x y z
N LEU A 1 4.62 -24.48 5.15
CA LEU A 1 3.18 -24.14 5.01
C LEU A 1 3.00 -22.63 5.12
N ARG A 2 2.69 -22.02 3.97
CA ARG A 2 2.08 -20.71 3.70
C ARG A 2 2.19 -19.59 4.75
N ASN A 3 3.01 -18.60 4.39
CA ASN A 3 2.62 -17.19 4.20
C ASN A 3 1.84 -16.53 5.34
N TYR A 4 2.58 -15.91 6.25
CA TYR A 4 2.10 -14.74 6.97
C TYR A 4 2.21 -13.53 6.04
N PHE A 5 1.06 -13.01 5.60
CA PHE A 5 0.95 -11.65 5.08
C PHE A 5 1.18 -10.69 6.25
N LYS A 6 2.43 -10.28 6.42
CA LYS A 6 2.75 -9.00 7.05
C LYS A 6 2.89 -8.04 5.89
N ILE A 7 1.93 -7.13 5.71
CA ILE A 7 2.20 -5.87 5.01
C ILE A 7 3.13 -5.09 5.96
N SER A 8 4.38 -5.53 5.99
CA SER A 8 5.45 -4.64 6.32
C SER A 8 5.68 -3.94 4.99
N ILE A 9 5.16 -2.72 4.85
CA ILE A 9 5.91 -1.75 4.07
C ILE A 9 7.21 -1.56 4.87
N LYS A 10 8.12 -2.53 4.74
CA LYS A 10 9.53 -2.30 4.93
C LYS A 10 9.96 -1.60 3.63
N LEU A 11 9.49 -0.37 3.49
CA LEU A 11 10.42 0.69 3.15
C LEU A 11 11.38 0.74 4.35
N SER A 12 12.28 -0.23 4.43
CA SER A 12 13.59 0.01 5.00
C SER A 12 14.25 0.98 4.02
N PHE A 13 13.78 2.23 4.01
CA PHE A 13 14.67 3.35 3.83
C PHE A 13 15.62 3.22 5.01
N PHE A 14 16.65 2.38 4.86
CA PHE A 14 17.88 2.63 5.56
C PHE A 14 18.36 3.94 4.93
N LEU A 15 17.89 5.03 5.51
CA LEU A 15 18.41 6.36 5.29
C LEU A 15 19.85 6.28 5.80
N LEU A 16 20.74 5.73 4.98
CA LEU A 16 22.12 6.14 5.00
C LEU A 16 22.07 7.59 4.51
N ILE A 17 21.80 8.48 5.46
CA ILE A 17 22.08 9.91 5.35
C ILE A 17 23.60 10.00 5.17
N SER A 18 24.07 9.77 3.96
CA SER A 18 25.32 10.33 3.45
C SER A 18 24.91 11.71 2.95
N TYR A 19 25.16 12.84 3.62
CA TYR A 19 26.24 13.31 4.50
C TYR A 19 25.66 14.45 5.38
N PRO A 20 26.12 14.75 6.62
CA PRO A 20 27.49 14.80 7.14
C PRO A 20 27.83 13.59 8.04
N LYS A 21 29.05 13.50 8.60
CA LYS A 21 29.43 12.43 9.55
C LYS A 21 28.39 12.33 10.68
N MET A 22 27.52 11.31 10.62
CA MET A 22 26.80 10.83 11.79
C MET A 22 27.83 10.15 12.69
N GLU A 23 28.41 10.90 13.62
CA GLU A 23 29.21 10.30 14.67
C GLU A 23 28.26 9.70 15.71
N CYS A 24 28.16 8.38 15.72
CA CYS A 24 27.57 7.66 16.85
C CYS A 24 28.62 7.61 17.96
N LYS A 25 28.48 8.46 18.99
CA LYS A 25 29.28 8.39 20.21
C LYS A 25 28.36 8.04 21.38
N LYS A 26 28.68 6.94 22.08
CA LYS A 26 27.97 6.48 23.29
C LYS A 26 26.43 6.41 23.12
N ASN A 27 25.95 5.75 22.07
CA ASN A 27 24.52 5.54 21.79
C ASN A 27 23.69 6.82 21.56
N ILE A 28 24.33 7.98 21.36
CA ILE A 28 23.69 9.22 20.95
C ILE A 28 24.11 9.52 19.52
N ILE A 29 23.11 9.77 18.67
CA ILE A 29 23.32 10.18 17.29
C ILE A 29 23.45 11.69 17.30
N TYR A 30 24.66 12.20 17.05
CA TYR A 30 24.88 13.63 16.84
C TYR A 30 24.59 13.94 15.37
N MET A 31 23.56 14.75 15.14
CA MET A 31 23.37 15.41 13.87
C MET A 31 24.25 16.66 13.90
N THR A 32 25.42 16.60 13.27
CA THR A 32 26.19 17.81 13.01
C THR A 32 25.40 18.58 11.96
N GLU A 33 24.79 19.70 12.32
CA GLU A 33 24.33 20.66 11.34
C GLU A 33 25.58 21.23 10.66
N ASP A 34 25.99 20.61 9.55
CA ASP A 34 26.32 21.47 8.41
C ASP A 34 24.97 22.10 8.02
N GLY A 35 24.59 23.14 8.76
CA GLY A 35 23.67 24.13 8.24
C GLY A 35 24.14 24.47 6.83
N LEU A 36 23.21 24.75 5.91
CA LEU A 36 23.51 25.37 4.61
C LEU A 36 24.79 26.19 4.76
N LYS A 37 25.92 25.67 4.26
CA LYS A 37 27.22 26.32 4.50
C LYS A 37 27.00 27.77 4.07
N PRO A 38 27.17 28.76 4.96
CA PRO A 38 27.08 30.15 4.53
C PRO A 38 28.07 30.29 3.39
N ALA A 39 27.64 30.94 2.32
CA ALA A 39 28.37 31.12 1.08
C ALA A 39 29.83 31.49 1.36
N SER A 40 30.70 30.49 1.42
CA SER A 40 32.13 30.70 1.30
C SER A 40 32.37 31.30 -0.08
N PRO A 41 33.29 32.27 -0.23
CA PRO A 41 33.45 33.05 -1.46
C PRO A 41 33.85 32.20 -2.69
N SER A 42 34.20 30.93 -2.50
CA SER A 42 34.16 29.92 -3.56
C SER A 42 32.72 29.41 -3.72
N LEU A 43 31.94 30.19 -4.46
CA LEU A 43 30.53 29.94 -4.76
C LEU A 43 30.42 28.70 -5.68
N ASP A 44 30.36 27.50 -5.10
CA ASP A 44 29.88 26.33 -5.84
C ASP A 44 28.36 26.51 -6.03
N VAL A 45 28.00 27.31 -7.02
CA VAL A 45 26.61 27.59 -7.37
C VAL A 45 25.97 26.26 -7.74
N TRP A 46 24.94 25.87 -6.98
CA TRP A 46 24.14 24.72 -7.34
C TRP A 46 23.59 24.93 -8.75
N THR A 47 24.02 24.07 -9.67
CA THR A 47 23.64 24.10 -11.08
C THR A 47 23.09 22.73 -11.44
N VAL A 48 22.07 22.67 -12.30
CA VAL A 48 21.50 21.41 -12.80
C VAL A 48 22.57 20.48 -13.40
N LYS A 49 23.62 21.04 -14.01
CA LYS A 49 24.78 20.30 -14.52
C LYS A 49 25.56 19.58 -13.42
N THR A 50 25.85 20.29 -12.31
CA THR A 50 26.54 19.74 -11.14
C THR A 50 25.67 18.68 -10.45
N PHE A 51 24.37 18.94 -10.32
CA PHE A 51 23.42 17.97 -9.78
C PHE A 51 23.37 16.68 -10.62
N LYS A 52 23.25 16.80 -11.95
CA LYS A 52 23.22 15.64 -12.85
C LYS A 52 24.51 14.82 -12.81
N LYS A 53 25.66 15.45 -12.58
CA LYS A 53 26.95 14.76 -12.46
C LYS A 53 27.06 13.97 -11.15
N ASN A 54 26.44 14.47 -10.08
CA ASN A 54 26.56 13.91 -8.74
C ASN A 54 25.43 12.92 -8.39
N LEU A 55 24.30 12.99 -9.09
CA LEU A 55 23.17 12.08 -8.89
C LEU A 55 23.52 10.70 -9.46
N ASP A 56 23.56 9.71 -8.58
CA ASP A 56 23.72 8.29 -8.94
C ASP A 56 22.61 7.45 -8.31
N ILE A 57 22.07 6.50 -9.07
CA ILE A 57 20.96 5.66 -8.64
C ILE A 57 21.32 4.21 -8.92
N LYS A 58 21.38 3.39 -7.87
CA LYS A 58 21.75 1.99 -7.97
C LYS A 58 20.61 1.10 -7.49
N VAL A 59 20.05 0.30 -8.39
CA VAL A 59 19.02 -0.69 -8.03
C VAL A 59 19.70 -1.93 -7.47
N MET A 60 19.35 -2.29 -6.23
CA MET A 60 19.92 -3.43 -5.51
C MET A 60 19.05 -4.67 -5.66
N LYS A 61 17.72 -4.51 -5.58
CA LYS A 61 16.75 -5.59 -5.71
C LYS A 61 15.50 -5.12 -6.44
N TYR A 62 14.96 -5.97 -7.30
CA TYR A 62 13.72 -5.71 -8.02
C TYR A 62 12.87 -6.97 -8.10
N ASP A 63 11.77 -6.96 -7.33
CA ASP A 63 10.73 -7.99 -7.31
C ASP A 63 9.37 -7.40 -7.71
N VAL A 64 8.37 -8.26 -7.93
CA VAL A 64 7.01 -7.85 -8.30
C VAL A 64 6.32 -6.99 -7.22
N GLN A 65 6.67 -7.19 -5.95
CA GLN A 65 6.05 -6.49 -4.81
C GLN A 65 6.99 -5.50 -4.11
N GLU A 66 8.29 -5.59 -4.34
CA GLU A 66 9.31 -4.85 -3.58
C GLU A 66 10.42 -4.37 -4.53
N MET A 67 10.92 -3.16 -4.29
CA MET A 67 12.08 -2.61 -4.98
C MET A 67 13.00 -1.96 -3.95
N GLU A 68 14.29 -2.25 -4.03
CA GLU A 68 15.33 -1.67 -3.20
C GLU A 68 16.36 -0.97 -4.09
N PHE A 69 16.62 0.29 -3.81
CA PHE A 69 17.56 1.11 -4.57
C PHE A 69 18.23 2.15 -3.66
N ASP A 70 19.46 2.50 -4.00
CA ASP A 70 20.23 3.56 -3.38
C ASP A 70 20.19 4.81 -4.27
N ILE A 71 19.99 5.98 -3.67
CA ILE A 71 20.14 7.28 -4.34
C ILE A 71 21.27 8.06 -3.66
N ILE A 72 22.28 8.41 -4.43
CA ILE A 72 23.48 9.13 -3.97
C ILE A 72 23.48 10.53 -4.61
N GLY A 73 23.90 11.54 -3.86
CA GLY A 73 24.08 12.91 -4.40
C GLY A 73 22.82 13.77 -4.45
N ILE A 74 21.78 13.42 -3.69
CA ILE A 74 20.51 14.15 -3.60
C ILE A 74 20.32 14.81 -2.22
N PHE A 75 19.57 15.90 -2.16
CA PHE A 75 19.23 16.56 -0.91
C PHE A 75 18.26 15.72 -0.06
N PRO A 76 18.48 15.58 1.26
CA PRO A 76 17.57 14.83 2.15
C PRO A 76 16.12 15.33 2.12
N ALA A 77 15.93 16.64 1.95
CA ALA A 77 14.60 17.24 1.83
C ALA A 77 13.81 16.68 0.63
N LEU A 78 14.47 16.46 -0.51
CA LEU A 78 13.84 15.92 -1.72
C LEU A 78 13.50 14.43 -1.55
N ILE A 79 14.35 13.66 -0.87
CA ILE A 79 14.06 12.24 -0.55
C ILE A 79 12.87 12.10 0.39
N ASN A 80 12.79 12.93 1.43
CA ASN A 80 11.64 12.92 2.31
C ASN A 80 10.36 13.38 1.58
N ALA A 81 10.47 14.29 0.60
CA ALA A 81 9.34 14.63 -0.26
C ALA A 81 8.87 13.42 -1.07
N PHE A 82 9.77 12.69 -1.75
CA PHE A 82 9.41 11.45 -2.45
C PHE A 82 8.75 10.41 -1.54
N ARG A 83 9.28 10.22 -0.33
CA ARG A 83 8.68 9.31 0.66
C ARG A 83 7.24 9.71 1.00
N ARG A 84 6.95 11.01 1.14
CA ARG A 84 5.60 11.51 1.41
C ARG A 84 4.68 11.28 0.20
N ILE A 85 5.12 11.67 -0.99
CA ILE A 85 4.37 11.51 -2.24
C ILE A 85 3.97 10.04 -2.44
N LEU A 86 4.92 9.11 -2.27
CA LEU A 86 4.68 7.67 -2.41
C LEU A 86 3.65 7.11 -1.42
N ILE A 87 3.51 7.71 -0.23
CA ILE A 87 2.59 7.24 0.80
C ILE A 87 1.20 7.87 0.64
N SER A 88 1.12 9.14 0.25
CA SER A 88 -0.13 9.91 0.33
C SER A 88 -0.70 10.41 -1.00
N GLU A 89 0.12 10.57 -2.02
CA GLU A 89 -0.31 11.24 -3.28
C GLU A 89 -0.44 10.28 -4.46
N VAL A 90 0.05 9.05 -4.34
CA VAL A 90 -0.14 8.03 -5.38
C VAL A 90 -1.59 7.52 -5.32
N PRO A 91 -2.41 7.75 -6.36
CA PRO A 91 -3.80 7.30 -6.35
C PRO A 91 -3.87 5.77 -6.45
N THR A 92 -4.76 5.17 -5.66
CA THR A 92 -5.01 3.73 -5.64
C THR A 92 -6.51 3.44 -5.63
N MET A 93 -6.93 2.35 -6.26
CA MET A 93 -8.33 1.90 -6.21
C MET A 93 -8.60 1.14 -4.91
N ALA A 94 -9.67 1.51 -4.20
CA ALA A 94 -10.11 0.87 -2.97
C ALA A 94 -11.65 0.84 -2.91
N ILE A 95 -12.20 -0.01 -2.04
CA ILE A 95 -13.65 -0.12 -1.83
C ILE A 95 -14.09 1.02 -0.91
N GLU A 96 -14.93 1.93 -1.41
CA GLU A 96 -15.47 3.05 -0.65
C GLU A 96 -16.90 2.78 -0.16
N LYS A 97 -17.79 2.35 -1.07
CA LYS A 97 -19.21 2.13 -0.77
C LYS A 97 -19.50 0.63 -0.71
N VAL A 98 -20.08 0.19 0.40
CA VAL A 98 -20.54 -1.20 0.60
C VAL A 98 -22.05 -1.19 0.76
N ILE A 99 -22.75 -1.89 -0.13
CA ILE A 99 -24.20 -2.07 -0.05
C ILE A 99 -24.46 -3.44 0.55
N VAL A 100 -25.02 -3.48 1.77
CA VAL A 100 -25.35 -4.72 2.47
C VAL A 100 -26.82 -5.06 2.20
N HIS A 101 -27.06 -6.15 1.48
CA HIS A 101 -28.42 -6.65 1.26
C HIS A 101 -28.93 -7.49 2.44
N GLN A 102 -28.09 -8.41 2.94
CA GLN A 102 -28.44 -9.29 4.05
C GLN A 102 -27.18 -9.78 4.77
N ASN A 103 -26.90 -9.22 5.94
CA ASN A 103 -25.88 -9.76 6.84
C ASN A 103 -26.56 -10.52 8.01
N LYS A 104 -26.28 -11.82 8.11
CA LYS A 104 -26.68 -12.67 9.25
C LYS A 104 -25.48 -13.20 10.04
N THR A 105 -24.32 -12.63 9.80
CA THR A 105 -23.09 -13.00 10.51
C THR A 105 -23.06 -12.32 11.88
N VAL A 106 -22.11 -12.75 12.71
CA VAL A 106 -21.89 -12.13 14.04
C VAL A 106 -21.17 -10.79 13.92
N MET A 107 -20.51 -10.51 12.78
CA MET A 107 -19.82 -9.24 12.55
C MET A 107 -20.83 -8.15 12.18
N GLN A 108 -20.70 -6.99 12.82
CA GLN A 108 -21.48 -5.80 12.50
C GLN A 108 -21.15 -5.28 11.10
N ASP A 109 -22.13 -4.66 10.45
CA ASP A 109 -22.03 -4.18 9.07
C ASP A 109 -20.93 -3.13 8.90
N GLU A 110 -20.77 -2.23 9.89
CA GLU A 110 -19.77 -1.16 9.86
C GLU A 110 -18.35 -1.72 9.93
N ILE A 111 -18.15 -2.72 10.78
CA ILE A 111 -16.85 -3.39 10.94
C ILE A 111 -16.54 -4.21 9.69
N LEU A 112 -17.54 -4.87 9.11
CA LEU A 112 -17.36 -5.61 7.87
C LEU A 112 -16.97 -4.68 6.71
N ALA A 113 -17.70 -3.58 6.53
CA ALA A 113 -17.43 -2.58 5.49
C ALA A 113 -16.04 -1.95 5.65
N HIS A 114 -15.65 -1.58 6.88
CA HIS A 114 -14.32 -1.05 7.15
C HIS A 114 -13.21 -2.04 6.79
N ARG A 115 -13.40 -3.33 7.08
CA ARG A 115 -12.42 -4.37 6.71
C ARG A 115 -12.35 -4.58 5.20
N LEU A 116 -13.47 -4.50 4.49
CA LEU A 116 -13.51 -4.59 3.03
C LEU A 116 -12.78 -3.40 2.37
N GLY A 117 -12.92 -2.20 2.92
CA GLY A 117 -12.23 -1.01 2.43
C GLY A 117 -10.70 -1.09 2.49
N LEU A 118 -10.14 -1.90 3.40
CA LEU A 118 -8.70 -2.10 3.54
C LEU A 118 -8.13 -3.22 2.66
N ILE A 119 -8.97 -3.89 1.86
CA ILE A 119 -8.50 -4.93 0.94
C ILE A 119 -7.87 -4.25 -0.28
N PRO A 120 -6.59 -4.49 -0.58
CA PRO A 120 -5.96 -3.94 -1.77
C PRO A 120 -6.54 -4.59 -3.03
N LEU A 121 -7.04 -3.77 -3.96
CA LEU A 121 -7.56 -4.24 -5.24
C LEU A 121 -6.47 -4.24 -6.31
N LYS A 122 -6.43 -5.30 -7.12
CA LYS A 122 -5.53 -5.39 -8.28
C LYS A 122 -6.19 -4.73 -9.50
N ALA A 123 -6.32 -3.41 -9.46
CA ALA A 123 -6.82 -2.59 -10.57
C ALA A 123 -5.81 -1.48 -10.88
N ASN A 124 -5.64 -1.15 -12.17
CA ASN A 124 -4.75 -0.07 -12.56
C ASN A 124 -5.47 1.28 -12.45
N PRO A 125 -5.10 2.15 -11.48
CA PRO A 125 -5.81 3.41 -11.23
C PRO A 125 -5.70 4.39 -12.40
N ARG A 126 -4.73 4.22 -13.32
CA ARG A 126 -4.54 5.12 -14.46
C ARG A 126 -5.59 4.95 -15.56
N LEU A 127 -6.34 3.85 -15.55
CA LEU A 127 -7.39 3.59 -16.52
C LEU A 127 -8.74 4.20 -16.11
N PHE A 128 -8.85 4.65 -14.86
CA PHE A 128 -10.09 5.16 -14.29
C PHE A 128 -10.00 6.66 -14.05
N GLN A 129 -11.14 7.33 -14.16
CA GLN A 129 -11.27 8.74 -13.83
C GLN A 129 -11.74 8.91 -12.39
N PHE A 130 -11.42 10.06 -11.78
CA PHE A 130 -11.95 10.39 -10.47
C PHE A 130 -13.45 10.64 -10.57
N ARG A 131 -14.19 10.02 -9.65
CA ARG A 131 -15.63 10.24 -9.51
C ARG A 131 -15.92 11.66 -9.03
N MET A 132 -16.89 12.32 -9.65
CA MET A 132 -17.40 13.61 -9.18
C MET A 132 -18.28 13.43 -7.93
N PRO A 133 -18.27 14.36 -6.97
CA PRO A 133 -18.94 14.18 -5.68
C PRO A 133 -20.48 14.20 -5.77
N ASP A 134 -21.04 14.69 -6.87
CA ASP A 134 -22.48 14.77 -7.14
C ASP A 134 -23.03 13.51 -7.84
N ASP A 135 -22.16 12.66 -8.38
CA ASP A 135 -22.60 11.47 -9.09
C ASP A 135 -22.90 10.31 -8.12
N SER A 136 -24.17 9.93 -8.05
CA SER A 136 -24.65 8.83 -7.20
C SER A 136 -24.55 7.45 -7.87
N VAL A 137 -24.42 7.40 -9.20
CA VAL A 137 -24.41 6.15 -9.99
C VAL A 137 -23.06 6.04 -10.70
N GLY A 138 -22.25 5.06 -10.30
CA GLY A 138 -20.96 4.83 -10.96
C GLY A 138 -21.12 4.40 -12.41
N THR A 139 -20.22 4.87 -13.27
CA THR A 139 -20.10 4.51 -14.68
C THR A 139 -19.01 3.43 -14.87
N ASP A 140 -18.85 2.92 -16.08
CA ASP A 140 -17.82 1.94 -16.44
C ASP A 140 -16.39 2.53 -16.51
N THR A 141 -16.24 3.85 -16.53
CA THR A 141 -14.93 4.52 -16.59
C THR A 141 -14.37 4.99 -15.25
N ASP A 142 -15.20 5.04 -14.21
CA ASP A 142 -14.86 5.60 -12.90
C ASP A 142 -15.00 4.59 -11.75
N THR A 143 -15.85 3.57 -11.90
CA THR A 143 -16.15 2.62 -10.83
C THR A 143 -15.95 1.15 -11.19
N LEU A 144 -15.65 0.36 -10.17
CA LEU A 144 -15.58 -1.10 -10.22
C LEU A 144 -16.56 -1.67 -9.21
N GLU A 145 -17.34 -2.67 -9.63
CA GLU A 145 -18.28 -3.35 -8.76
C GLU A 145 -17.77 -4.75 -8.40
N TYR A 146 -17.89 -5.06 -7.10
CA TYR A 146 -17.52 -6.34 -6.56
C TYR A 146 -18.67 -6.89 -5.73
N GLU A 147 -18.86 -8.19 -5.83
CA GLU A 147 -19.90 -8.93 -5.14
C GLU A 147 -19.29 -9.97 -4.19
N LEU A 148 -19.75 -9.94 -2.94
CA LEU A 148 -19.43 -10.95 -1.94
C LEU A 148 -20.71 -11.72 -1.56
N ARG A 149 -20.82 -12.96 -2.03
CA ARG A 149 -21.93 -13.87 -1.71
C ARG A 149 -21.38 -15.18 -1.15
N VAL A 150 -21.44 -15.34 0.17
CA VAL A 150 -21.03 -16.57 0.87
C VAL A 150 -22.14 -17.06 1.78
N LYS A 151 -22.41 -18.37 1.74
CA LYS A 151 -23.39 -19.03 2.60
C LYS A 151 -22.73 -20.21 3.29
N CYS A 152 -22.54 -20.09 4.60
CA CYS A 152 -22.07 -21.19 5.42
C CYS A 152 -23.17 -22.27 5.53
N VAL A 153 -22.83 -23.53 5.26
CA VAL A 153 -23.74 -24.67 5.35
C VAL A 153 -23.14 -25.79 6.18
N LYS A 154 -23.97 -26.54 6.90
CA LYS A 154 -23.51 -27.71 7.64
C LYS A 154 -23.10 -28.81 6.65
N ASN A 155 -21.92 -29.39 6.85
CA ASN A 155 -21.37 -30.43 6.00
C ASN A 155 -22.21 -31.73 6.13
N PRO A 156 -22.85 -32.22 5.05
CA PRO A 156 -23.62 -33.46 5.07
C PRO A 156 -22.76 -34.70 5.32
N HIS A 157 -21.47 -34.65 4.99
CA HIS A 157 -20.53 -35.77 5.12
C HIS A 157 -19.81 -35.80 6.46
N CYS A 158 -20.25 -34.99 7.44
CA CYS A 158 -19.63 -34.95 8.76
C CYS A 158 -19.80 -36.30 9.48
N ARG A 159 -18.68 -36.93 9.83
CA ARG A 159 -18.66 -38.21 10.58
C ARG A 159 -18.89 -37.93 12.07
N VAL A 160 -19.60 -38.86 12.73
CA VAL A 160 -19.86 -38.79 14.17
C VAL A 160 -18.54 -38.77 14.94
N GLY A 161 -18.36 -37.77 15.82
CA GLY A 161 -17.16 -37.61 16.65
C GLY A 161 -16.17 -36.52 16.18
N HIS A 162 -16.42 -35.86 15.06
CA HIS A 162 -15.65 -34.69 14.63
C HIS A 162 -16.26 -33.40 15.19
N TYR A 163 -15.51 -32.66 16.01
CA TYR A 163 -15.93 -31.37 16.60
C TYR A 163 -15.25 -30.15 15.98
N ARG A 164 -14.39 -30.36 14.97
CA ARG A 164 -13.67 -29.30 14.28
C ARG A 164 -14.64 -28.52 13.37
N PRO A 165 -14.69 -27.17 13.45
CA PRO A 165 -15.51 -26.37 12.56
C PRO A 165 -15.23 -26.64 11.08
N GLU A 166 -13.97 -26.95 10.74
CA GLU A 166 -13.50 -27.34 9.39
C GLU A 166 -14.29 -28.52 8.82
N ASP A 167 -14.58 -29.51 9.67
CA ASP A 167 -15.24 -30.76 9.26
C ASP A 167 -16.77 -30.61 9.29
N MET A 168 -17.27 -29.76 10.18
CA MET A 168 -18.70 -29.57 10.44
C MET A 168 -19.38 -28.58 9.50
N TYR A 169 -18.65 -27.58 9.00
CA TYR A 169 -19.20 -26.50 8.19
C TYR A 169 -18.41 -26.30 6.90
N LEU A 170 -19.13 -26.07 5.81
CA LEU A 170 -18.58 -25.62 4.54
C LEU A 170 -18.68 -24.09 4.47
N ASP A 171 -17.66 -23.45 3.88
CA ASP A 171 -17.58 -21.99 3.67
C ASP A 171 -17.74 -21.15 4.95
N TYR A 172 -17.27 -21.69 6.09
CA TYR A 172 -17.25 -20.97 7.37
C TYR A 172 -16.16 -19.88 7.43
N HIS A 173 -15.13 -19.96 6.58
CA HIS A 173 -14.12 -18.93 6.42
C HIS A 173 -14.36 -18.13 5.13
N VAL A 174 -14.75 -16.87 5.31
CA VAL A 174 -14.83 -15.90 4.21
C VAL A 174 -13.45 -15.29 3.98
N MET A 175 -12.98 -15.38 2.74
CA MET A 175 -11.64 -14.93 2.32
C MET A 175 -11.75 -13.91 1.18
N SER A 176 -10.70 -13.12 0.93
CA SER A 176 -10.68 -12.13 -0.16
C SER A 176 -10.85 -12.74 -1.55
N LYS A 177 -10.62 -14.04 -1.71
CA LYS A 177 -10.88 -14.79 -2.97
C LYS A 177 -12.38 -14.90 -3.30
N ASP A 178 -13.24 -14.76 -2.30
CA ASP A 178 -14.69 -14.92 -2.44
C ASP A 178 -15.35 -13.62 -2.93
N VAL A 179 -14.59 -12.52 -2.96
CA VAL A 179 -14.97 -11.24 -3.57
C VAL A 179 -14.82 -11.38 -5.08
N LYS A 180 -15.95 -11.38 -5.80
CA LYS A 180 -16.01 -11.55 -7.25
C LYS A 180 -16.22 -10.22 -7.94
N TRP A 181 -15.45 -9.95 -8.99
CA TRP A 181 -15.67 -8.78 -9.82
C TRP A 181 -16.92 -8.97 -10.69
N VAL A 182 -17.74 -7.94 -10.77
CA VAL A 182 -18.92 -7.86 -11.65
C VAL A 182 -18.66 -6.74 -12.65
N PRO A 183 -18.47 -7.04 -13.95
CA PRO A 183 -18.18 -6.01 -14.95
C PRO A 183 -19.40 -5.11 -15.16
N ILE A 184 -19.14 -3.80 -15.26
CA ILE A 184 -20.15 -2.79 -15.63
C ILE A 184 -19.89 -2.36 -17.07
N GLY A 185 -20.93 -2.32 -17.90
CA GLY A 185 -20.84 -1.77 -19.25
C GLY A 185 -19.85 -2.55 -20.13
N GLY A 186 -18.83 -1.87 -20.64
CA GLY A 186 -17.82 -2.42 -21.57
C GLY A 186 -16.51 -2.92 -20.94
N GLN A 187 -16.45 -3.11 -19.62
CA GLN A 187 -15.24 -3.53 -18.88
C GLN A 187 -14.86 -5.00 -19.05
#